data_AF-A0A4Y4CX52-F1
#
_entry.id   AF-A0A4Y4CX52-F1
#
_cell.length_a   1.000
_cell.length_b   1.000
_cell.length_c   1.000
_cell.angle_alpha   90.00
_cell.angle_beta   90.00
_cell.angle_gamma   90.00
#
_symmetry.space_group_name_H-M   'P 1'
#
loop_
_entity.id
_entity.type
_entity.pdbx_description
1 polymer ?
#
loop_
_entity_poly.entity_id
_entity_poly.type
_entity_poly.pdbx_seq_one_letter_code
_entity_poly.pdbx_strand_id
1 'polypeptide(L)'
;MTDGREEGWERRVLERLALEMLAEQRRRRRWSVFFRLVTLAFVAAALWVLGGFGEVEPLDGARHTALVSLEGEIAAKGEVSADHVVASLQAAFADSGTQGVVLRINSPGGSPVQAGIISDEILRLRALHPDVPVFAVVEDICASGGYYVAAVADRIFVDKASIVGSIGVLMDGFGFAGLMERLGIERRLLTAGDNKGFLDPFSPQQPKQLAHAKLMLQEIHTQFVDTVRKGRGERLKETPEMFSGLMWSGAKSVEMGLADGFGTVDSVARDVIKAENIRDYTQKRNLAERFAQRFGADMAERAVSALTRSTLR
;
A
#
# COMPACT_ATOMS: atom_id res chain seq x y z
N MET A 1 76.33 -59.74 5.60
CA MET A 1 75.68 -58.87 6.60
C MET A 1 75.38 -57.55 5.92
N THR A 2 74.12 -57.11 6.06
CA THR A 2 73.58 -55.74 5.92
C THR A 2 73.83 -55.06 4.57
N ASP A 3 72.88 -55.10 3.64
CA ASP A 3 71.68 -54.27 3.62
C ASP A 3 72.02 -52.78 3.44
N GLY A 4 71.76 -52.29 2.23
CA GLY A 4 72.05 -50.94 1.77
C GLY A 4 71.26 -50.61 0.51
N ARG A 5 70.14 -51.30 0.30
CA ARG A 5 69.12 -50.82 -0.62
C ARG A 5 68.32 -49.78 0.15
N GLU A 6 68.21 -48.58 -0.43
CA GLU A 6 66.96 -47.82 -0.40
C GLU A 6 66.63 -46.82 0.76
N GLU A 7 67.57 -46.18 1.44
CA GLU A 7 67.20 -45.24 2.55
C GLU A 7 66.67 -43.83 2.17
N GLY A 8 66.55 -43.48 0.88
CA GLY A 8 66.13 -42.12 0.46
C GLY A 8 64.93 -42.06 -0.48
N TRP A 9 64.45 -43.18 -1.02
CA TRP A 9 63.34 -43.17 -1.98
C TRP A 9 61.99 -43.12 -1.26
N GLU A 10 61.84 -43.83 -0.15
CA GLU A 10 60.60 -43.87 0.65
C GLU A 10 60.23 -42.48 1.15
N ARG A 11 61.20 -41.71 1.68
CA ARG A 11 60.96 -40.33 2.12
C ARG A 11 60.53 -39.41 0.97
N ARG A 12 61.11 -39.59 -0.22
CA ARG A 12 60.73 -38.80 -1.42
C ARG A 12 59.37 -39.19 -1.98
N VAL A 13 59.00 -40.47 -1.90
CA VAL A 13 57.67 -40.95 -2.28
C VAL A 13 56.62 -40.45 -1.29
N LEU A 14 56.89 -40.52 0.01
CA LEU A 14 56.02 -39.98 1.05
C LEU A 14 55.88 -38.45 0.96
N GLU A 15 56.97 -37.73 0.68
CA GLU A 15 56.94 -36.28 0.46
C GLU A 15 56.13 -35.91 -0.79
N ARG A 16 56.33 -36.62 -1.91
CA ARG A 16 55.54 -36.42 -3.13
C ARG A 16 54.06 -36.75 -2.92
N LEU A 17 53.74 -37.86 -2.26
CA LEU A 17 52.36 -38.21 -1.92
C LEU A 17 51.73 -37.17 -1.00
N ALA A 18 52.44 -36.68 0.02
CA ALA A 18 51.95 -35.63 0.91
C ALA A 18 51.71 -34.30 0.17
N LEU A 19 52.63 -33.90 -0.71
CA LEU A 19 52.50 -32.69 -1.52
C LEU A 19 51.39 -32.81 -2.58
N GLU A 20 51.23 -33.98 -3.20
CA GLU A 20 50.14 -34.27 -4.14
C GLU A 20 48.78 -34.30 -3.44
N MET A 21 48.68 -34.90 -2.25
CA MET A 21 47.46 -34.86 -1.43
C MET A 21 47.11 -33.42 -1.00
N LEU A 22 48.11 -32.60 -0.63
CA LEU A 22 47.89 -31.18 -0.32
C LEU A 22 47.44 -30.39 -1.57
N ALA A 23 48.00 -30.70 -2.75
CA ALA A 23 47.60 -30.09 -4.01
C ALA A 23 46.15 -30.47 -4.39
N GLU A 24 45.77 -31.73 -4.22
CA GLU A 24 44.41 -32.26 -4.40
C GLU A 24 43.41 -31.56 -3.46
N GLN A 25 43.77 -31.41 -2.18
CA GLN A 25 42.91 -30.75 -1.18
C GLN A 25 42.73 -29.25 -1.48
N ARG A 26 43.78 -28.55 -1.93
CA ARG A 26 43.70 -27.16 -2.39
C ARG A 26 42.84 -27.03 -3.64
N ARG A 27 42.97 -27.96 -4.61
CA ARG A 27 42.17 -27.99 -5.84
C ARG A 27 40.70 -28.20 -5.51
N ARG A 28 40.38 -29.16 -4.63
CA ARG A 28 39.00 -29.41 -4.16
C ARG A 28 38.40 -28.22 -3.43
N ARG A 29 39.17 -27.54 -2.56
CA ARG A 29 38.73 -26.29 -1.92
C ARG A 29 38.45 -25.19 -2.94
N ARG A 30 39.36 -24.96 -3.90
CA ARG A 30 39.17 -23.98 -4.97
C ARG A 30 37.93 -24.28 -5.83
N TRP A 31 37.70 -25.53 -6.18
CA TRP A 31 36.50 -25.95 -6.90
C TRP A 31 35.22 -25.78 -6.07
N SER A 32 35.25 -26.08 -4.78
CA SER A 32 34.11 -25.85 -3.90
C SER A 32 33.78 -24.36 -3.75
N VAL A 33 34.80 -23.49 -3.70
CA VAL A 33 34.63 -22.03 -3.67
C VAL A 33 34.11 -21.53 -5.01
N PHE A 34 34.66 -22.03 -6.12
CA PHE A 34 34.19 -21.69 -7.47
C PHE A 34 32.71 -22.03 -7.66
N PHE A 35 32.30 -23.27 -7.36
CA PHE A 35 30.88 -23.64 -7.47
C PHE A 35 29.99 -22.84 -6.53
N ARG A 36 30.42 -22.53 -5.30
CA ARG A 36 29.66 -21.65 -4.39
C ARG A 36 29.50 -20.23 -4.94
N LEU A 37 30.55 -19.65 -5.53
CA LEU A 37 30.48 -18.34 -6.17
C LEU A 37 29.57 -18.35 -7.40
N VAL A 38 29.64 -19.41 -8.21
CA VAL A 38 28.73 -19.60 -9.36
C VAL A 38 27.29 -19.73 -8.90
N THR A 39 27.00 -20.53 -7.86
CA THR A 39 25.65 -20.63 -7.28
C THR A 39 25.18 -19.29 -6.73
N LEU A 40 26.04 -18.54 -6.05
CA LEU A 40 25.69 -17.23 -5.48
C LEU A 40 25.42 -16.20 -6.58
N ALA A 41 26.22 -16.19 -7.66
CA ALA A 41 25.99 -15.37 -8.83
C ALA A 41 24.71 -15.77 -9.58
N PHE A 42 24.43 -17.07 -9.70
CA PHE A 42 23.18 -17.57 -10.28
C PHE A 42 21.96 -17.16 -9.46
N VAL A 43 22.03 -17.28 -8.13
CA VAL A 43 20.96 -16.82 -7.22
C VAL A 43 20.78 -15.31 -7.32
N ALA A 44 21.87 -14.53 -7.38
CA ALA A 44 21.80 -13.08 -7.56
C ALA A 44 21.16 -12.71 -8.91
N ALA A 45 21.52 -13.40 -10.00
CA ALA A 45 20.91 -13.21 -11.30
C ALA A 45 19.43 -13.63 -11.32
N ALA A 46 19.09 -14.76 -10.68
CA ALA A 46 17.72 -15.20 -10.54
C ALA A 46 16.89 -14.21 -9.70
N LEU A 47 17.44 -13.67 -8.62
CA LEU A 47 16.80 -12.63 -7.81
C LEU A 47 16.66 -11.31 -8.58
N TRP A 48 17.60 -10.99 -9.47
CA TRP A 48 17.51 -9.82 -10.33
C TRP A 48 16.38 -9.98 -11.37
N VAL A 49 16.28 -11.14 -12.02
CA VAL A 49 15.22 -11.48 -12.98
C VAL A 49 13.85 -11.62 -12.31
N LEU A 50 13.76 -12.33 -11.18
CA LEU A 50 12.51 -12.56 -10.43
C LEU A 50 12.07 -11.36 -9.60
N GLY A 51 13.02 -10.53 -9.15
CA GLY A 51 12.78 -9.38 -8.30
C GLY A 51 12.25 -8.16 -9.04
N GLY A 52 12.09 -8.22 -10.36
CA GLY A 52 11.52 -7.12 -11.12
C GLY A 52 12.27 -5.81 -10.88
N PHE A 53 13.61 -5.84 -10.84
CA PHE A 53 14.42 -4.66 -11.14
C PHE A 53 14.26 -4.35 -12.63
N GLY A 54 13.01 -4.12 -13.03
CA GLY A 54 12.59 -3.85 -14.37
C GLY A 54 13.31 -2.63 -14.86
N GLU A 55 13.65 -2.69 -16.15
CA GLU A 55 14.05 -1.56 -16.95
C GLU A 55 13.28 -0.32 -16.48
N VAL A 56 13.98 0.57 -15.80
CA VAL A 56 13.55 1.95 -15.73
C VAL A 56 13.73 2.42 -17.15
N GLU A 57 12.68 2.32 -17.97
CA GLU A 57 12.68 2.93 -19.28
C GLU A 57 13.17 4.37 -19.07
N PRO A 58 14.24 4.76 -19.80
CA PRO A 58 14.75 6.11 -19.72
C PRO A 58 13.59 7.10 -19.89
N LEU A 59 13.70 8.24 -19.24
CA LEU A 59 12.83 9.40 -19.47
C LEU A 59 13.06 9.89 -20.91
N ASP A 60 12.57 9.18 -21.91
CA ASP A 60 12.75 9.52 -23.32
C ASP A 60 11.90 10.73 -23.75
N GLY A 61 11.30 11.45 -22.79
CA GLY A 61 10.43 12.60 -23.04
C GLY A 61 9.19 12.24 -23.87
N ALA A 62 8.92 10.94 -24.06
CA ALA A 62 7.80 10.45 -24.83
C ALA A 62 6.50 10.86 -24.14
N ARG A 63 5.55 11.39 -24.93
CA ARG A 63 4.22 11.76 -24.45
C ARG A 63 3.51 10.53 -23.91
N HIS A 64 3.04 10.59 -22.67
CA HIS A 64 2.35 9.48 -22.03
C HIS A 64 1.28 9.95 -21.04
N THR A 65 0.39 9.03 -20.67
CA THR A 65 -0.52 9.16 -19.54
C THR A 65 0.15 8.60 -18.29
N ALA A 66 0.23 9.39 -17.22
CA ALA A 66 0.76 8.92 -15.95
C ALA A 66 -0.34 8.22 -15.14
N LEU A 67 -0.09 7.01 -14.68
CA LEU A 67 -1.02 6.23 -13.87
C LEU A 67 -0.57 6.21 -12.40
N VAL A 68 -1.48 6.51 -11.49
CA VAL A 68 -1.29 6.35 -10.04
C VAL A 68 -2.45 5.52 -9.49
N SER A 69 -2.14 4.37 -8.89
CA SER A 69 -3.15 3.42 -8.42
C SER A 69 -3.41 3.52 -6.92
N LEU A 70 -4.68 3.57 -6.53
CA LEU A 70 -5.14 3.48 -5.15
C LEU A 70 -5.93 2.18 -5.00
N GLU A 71 -5.24 1.09 -4.65
CA GLU A 71 -5.79 -0.25 -4.53
C GLU A 71 -5.85 -0.67 -3.04
N GLY A 72 -7.07 -0.85 -2.51
CA GLY A 72 -7.31 -1.24 -1.13
C GLY A 72 -7.54 -0.07 -0.17
N GLU A 73 -7.36 -0.33 1.13
CA GLU A 73 -7.66 0.62 2.20
C GLU A 73 -6.64 1.77 2.28
N ILE A 74 -7.13 3.00 2.38
CA ILE A 74 -6.32 4.20 2.56
C ILE A 74 -5.93 4.33 4.03
N ALA A 75 -4.67 4.06 4.37
CA ALA A 75 -4.19 4.04 5.75
C ALA A 75 -2.73 4.47 5.86
N ALA A 76 -2.37 5.08 7.00
CA ALA A 76 -1.02 5.59 7.24
C ALA A 76 0.08 4.53 7.16
N LYS A 77 -0.25 3.26 7.43
CA LYS A 77 0.68 2.12 7.38
C LYS A 77 0.29 1.09 6.29
N GLY A 78 -0.54 1.49 5.33
CA GLY A 78 -1.01 0.65 4.23
C GLY A 78 -0.16 0.81 2.96
N GLU A 79 -0.50 0.04 1.92
CA GLU A 79 0.06 0.24 0.58
C GLU A 79 -0.44 1.54 -0.05
N VAL A 80 -1.67 1.97 0.30
CA VAL A 80 -2.24 3.27 -0.07
C VAL A 80 -2.12 4.22 1.12
N SER A 81 -0.92 4.74 1.35
CA SER A 81 -0.67 5.82 2.32
C SER A 81 -0.53 7.16 1.60
N ALA A 82 -0.80 8.25 2.31
CA ALA A 82 -0.59 9.60 1.81
C ALA A 82 0.87 9.80 1.35
N ASP A 83 1.86 9.32 2.12
CA ASP A 83 3.27 9.45 1.75
C ASP A 83 3.57 8.82 0.38
N HIS A 84 3.06 7.60 0.13
CA HIS A 84 3.28 6.89 -1.13
C HIS A 84 2.52 7.53 -2.30
N VAL A 85 1.25 7.87 -2.10
CA VAL A 85 0.42 8.44 -3.16
C VAL A 85 0.90 9.85 -3.52
N VAL A 86 1.24 10.69 -2.54
CA VAL A 86 1.81 12.02 -2.75
C VAL A 86 3.14 11.93 -3.49
N ALA A 87 4.04 11.03 -3.11
CA ALA A 87 5.29 10.84 -3.84
C ALA A 87 5.06 10.38 -5.29
N SER A 88 4.09 9.49 -5.53
CA SER A 88 3.70 9.03 -6.86
C SER A 88 3.17 10.18 -7.73
N LEU A 89 2.30 11.01 -7.15
CA LEU A 89 1.76 12.20 -7.80
C LEU A 89 2.86 13.21 -8.14
N GLN A 90 3.74 13.52 -7.20
CA GLN A 90 4.85 14.44 -7.44
C GLN A 90 5.77 13.95 -8.55
N ALA A 91 6.07 12.65 -8.60
CA ALA A 91 6.85 12.06 -9.68
C ALA A 91 6.14 12.16 -11.04
N ALA A 92 4.82 11.89 -11.08
CA ALA A 92 4.03 11.99 -12.30
C ALA A 92 3.98 13.43 -12.85
N PHE A 93 3.78 14.44 -11.99
CA PHE A 93 3.74 15.84 -12.39
C PHE A 93 5.12 16.44 -12.72
N ALA A 94 6.19 15.90 -12.14
CA ALA A 94 7.55 16.34 -12.44
C ALA A 94 8.06 15.84 -13.81
N ASP A 95 7.45 14.80 -14.39
CA ASP A 95 7.84 14.27 -15.68
C ASP A 95 7.28 15.11 -16.84
N SER A 96 8.18 15.68 -17.64
CA SER A 96 7.83 16.51 -18.80
C SER A 96 7.05 15.77 -19.90
N GLY A 97 7.08 14.44 -19.93
CA GLY A 97 6.32 13.62 -20.87
C GLY A 97 4.83 13.48 -20.49
N THR A 98 4.46 13.78 -19.25
CA THR A 98 3.09 13.58 -18.74
C THR A 98 2.11 14.52 -19.43
N GLN A 99 1.13 13.94 -20.14
CA GLN A 99 0.04 14.68 -20.79
C GLN A 99 -1.23 14.74 -19.94
N GLY A 100 -1.30 13.94 -18.89
CA GLY A 100 -2.40 13.86 -17.95
C GLY A 100 -2.15 12.75 -16.93
N VAL A 101 -2.75 12.89 -15.76
CA VAL A 101 -2.65 11.92 -14.66
C VAL A 101 -3.98 11.18 -14.53
N VAL A 102 -3.93 9.85 -14.50
CA VAL A 102 -5.06 8.99 -14.18
C VAL A 102 -4.88 8.40 -12.79
N LEU A 103 -5.80 8.73 -11.88
CA LEU A 103 -5.98 8.06 -10.61
C LEU A 103 -6.84 6.82 -10.84
N ARG A 104 -6.23 5.63 -10.85
CA ARG A 104 -6.98 4.37 -10.89
C ARG A 104 -7.38 3.99 -9.47
N ILE A 105 -8.68 4.00 -9.19
CA ILE A 105 -9.20 3.82 -7.83
C ILE A 105 -9.99 2.54 -7.73
N ASN A 106 -9.54 1.66 -6.84
CA ASN A 106 -10.24 0.48 -6.37
C ASN A 106 -10.12 0.40 -4.84
N SER A 107 -10.87 1.26 -4.15
CA SER A 107 -10.73 1.49 -2.71
C SER A 107 -12.08 1.59 -1.98
N PRO A 108 -12.26 0.88 -0.85
CA PRO A 108 -13.41 1.05 0.03
C PRO A 108 -13.34 2.33 0.87
N GLY A 109 -12.23 3.08 0.81
CA GLY A 109 -11.94 4.22 1.65
C GLY A 109 -10.91 3.92 2.73
N GLY A 110 -11.06 4.53 3.90
CA GLY A 110 -10.12 4.40 5.01
C GLY A 110 -10.03 5.69 5.82
N SER A 111 -8.81 6.06 6.20
CA SER A 111 -8.54 7.21 7.06
C SER A 111 -8.95 8.55 6.41
N PRO A 112 -9.81 9.37 7.04
CA PRO A 112 -10.16 10.70 6.53
C PRO A 112 -8.95 11.63 6.48
N VAL A 113 -7.98 11.46 7.38
CA VAL A 113 -6.73 12.26 7.39
C VAL A 113 -5.88 11.95 6.16
N GLN A 114 -5.68 10.67 5.84
CA GLN A 114 -4.87 10.27 4.69
C GLN A 114 -5.53 10.72 3.38
N ALA A 115 -6.85 10.53 3.25
CA ALA A 115 -7.61 10.99 2.09
C ALA A 115 -7.55 12.53 1.93
N GLY A 116 -7.64 13.28 3.04
CA GLY A 116 -7.48 14.73 3.05
C GLY A 116 -6.12 15.18 2.51
N ILE A 117 -5.03 14.62 3.03
CA ILE A 117 -3.66 14.95 2.58
C ILE A 117 -3.48 14.70 1.08
N ILE A 118 -3.96 13.55 0.59
CA ILE A 118 -3.88 13.20 -0.84
C ILE A 118 -4.68 14.22 -1.68
N SER A 119 -5.88 14.59 -1.23
CA SER A 119 -6.76 15.52 -1.96
C SER A 119 -6.18 16.93 -2.01
N ASP A 120 -5.63 17.41 -0.90
CA ASP A 120 -4.97 18.71 -0.82
C ASP A 120 -3.77 18.77 -1.77
N GLU A 121 -2.99 17.68 -1.87
CA GLU A 121 -1.87 17.61 -2.80
C GLU A 121 -2.32 17.59 -4.26
N ILE A 122 -3.38 16.85 -4.60
CA ILE A 122 -3.96 16.86 -5.96
C ILE A 122 -4.38 18.28 -6.33
N LEU A 123 -5.07 18.99 -5.43
CA LEU A 123 -5.49 20.38 -5.65
C LEU A 123 -4.29 21.30 -5.84
N ARG A 124 -3.24 21.16 -5.02
CA ARG A 124 -2.01 21.94 -5.13
C ARG A 124 -1.29 21.69 -6.47
N LEU A 125 -1.14 20.43 -6.87
CA LEU A 125 -0.46 20.05 -8.12
C LEU A 125 -1.26 20.52 -9.35
N ARG A 126 -2.58 20.40 -9.35
CA ARG A 126 -3.44 20.96 -10.41
C ARG A 126 -3.28 22.48 -10.53
N ALA A 127 -3.15 23.18 -9.41
CA ALA A 127 -2.93 24.64 -9.43
C ALA A 127 -1.53 25.02 -9.98
N LEU A 128 -0.51 24.20 -9.73
CA LEU A 128 0.86 24.43 -10.22
C LEU A 128 1.04 24.01 -11.69
N HIS A 129 0.27 23.03 -12.15
CA HIS A 129 0.37 22.44 -13.48
C HIS A 129 -0.99 22.48 -14.21
N PRO A 130 -1.49 23.68 -14.56
CA PRO A 130 -2.83 23.82 -15.14
C PRO A 130 -3.01 23.10 -16.49
N ASP A 131 -1.92 22.81 -17.19
CA ASP A 131 -1.93 22.09 -18.47
C ASP A 131 -1.93 20.56 -18.32
N VAL A 132 -1.80 20.03 -17.10
CA VAL A 132 -1.80 18.58 -16.80
C VAL A 132 -3.07 18.20 -16.05
N PRO A 133 -4.12 17.73 -16.76
CA PRO A 133 -5.38 17.36 -16.12
C PRO A 133 -5.26 16.09 -15.29
N VAL A 134 -6.07 15.99 -14.23
CA VAL A 134 -6.18 14.81 -13.36
C VAL A 134 -7.54 14.16 -13.54
N PHE A 135 -7.56 12.92 -13.97
CA PHE A 135 -8.78 12.13 -14.12
C PHE A 135 -8.81 11.00 -13.09
N ALA A 136 -9.96 10.75 -12.48
CA ALA A 136 -10.18 9.54 -11.71
C ALA A 136 -10.87 8.49 -12.58
N VAL A 137 -10.41 7.26 -12.53
CA VAL A 137 -11.05 6.09 -13.15
C VAL A 137 -11.32 5.09 -12.05
N VAL A 138 -12.60 4.80 -11.81
CA VAL A 138 -13.05 3.84 -10.82
C VAL A 138 -13.13 2.46 -11.45
N GLU A 139 -12.53 1.47 -10.79
CA GLU A 139 -12.74 0.05 -11.11
C GLU A 139 -13.98 -0.47 -10.38
N ASP A 140 -13.83 -1.39 -9.43
CA ASP A 140 -14.97 -1.99 -8.73
C ASP A 140 -15.57 -1.05 -7.68
N ILE A 141 -14.73 -0.36 -6.90
CA ILE A 141 -15.18 0.48 -5.79
C ILE A 141 -14.38 1.78 -5.64
N CYS A 142 -15.11 2.88 -5.41
CA CYS A 142 -14.59 4.18 -5.01
C CYS A 142 -15.52 4.75 -3.95
N ALA A 143 -15.33 4.29 -2.72
CA ALA A 143 -16.22 4.59 -1.59
C ALA A 143 -15.47 5.38 -0.50
N SER A 144 -16.21 6.19 0.27
CA SER A 144 -15.73 6.90 1.45
C SER A 144 -14.43 7.67 1.15
N GLY A 145 -13.33 7.43 1.87
CA GLY A 145 -12.03 8.07 1.62
C GLY A 145 -11.54 7.96 0.16
N GLY A 146 -11.89 6.91 -0.57
CA GLY A 146 -11.57 6.78 -1.99
C GLY A 146 -12.33 7.80 -2.85
N TYR A 147 -13.61 8.02 -2.53
CA TYR A 147 -14.40 9.05 -3.19
C TYR A 147 -13.99 10.47 -2.76
N TYR A 148 -13.55 10.64 -1.52
CA TYR A 148 -12.96 11.90 -1.04
C TYR A 148 -11.82 12.34 -1.96
N VAL A 149 -10.90 11.41 -2.30
CA VAL A 149 -9.80 11.66 -3.23
C VAL A 149 -10.28 11.86 -4.66
N ALA A 150 -11.21 11.03 -5.14
CA ALA A 150 -11.71 11.15 -6.52
C ALA A 150 -12.45 12.48 -6.77
N ALA A 151 -13.14 13.01 -5.76
CA ALA A 151 -13.98 14.19 -5.89
C ALA A 151 -13.22 15.45 -6.34
N VAL A 152 -11.92 15.55 -6.05
CA VAL A 152 -11.07 16.69 -6.43
C VAL A 152 -10.41 16.55 -7.81
N ALA A 153 -10.66 15.46 -8.54
CA ALA A 153 -10.21 15.29 -9.92
C ALA A 153 -11.00 16.19 -10.90
N ASP A 154 -10.43 16.47 -12.07
CA ASP A 154 -11.10 17.22 -13.14
C ASP A 154 -12.35 16.50 -13.63
N ARG A 155 -12.26 15.18 -13.86
CA ARG A 155 -13.40 14.31 -14.20
C ARG A 155 -13.22 12.92 -13.58
N ILE A 156 -14.33 12.26 -13.31
CA ILE A 156 -14.43 10.90 -12.77
C ILE A 156 -15.13 10.00 -13.79
N PHE A 157 -14.49 8.91 -14.16
CA PHE A 157 -15.04 7.88 -15.04
C PHE A 157 -15.26 6.59 -14.26
N VAL A 158 -16.32 5.85 -14.60
CA VAL A 158 -16.75 4.64 -13.89
C VAL A 158 -17.17 3.55 -14.88
N ASP A 159 -17.21 2.29 -14.46
CA ASP A 159 -18.07 1.30 -15.11
C ASP A 159 -19.53 1.47 -14.63
N LYS A 160 -20.50 0.94 -15.39
CA LYS A 160 -21.92 0.98 -15.00
C LYS A 160 -22.17 0.32 -13.64
N ALA A 161 -21.42 -0.73 -13.31
CA ALA A 161 -21.55 -1.52 -12.09
C ALA A 161 -20.57 -1.12 -10.97
N SER A 162 -19.67 -0.16 -11.20
CA SER A 162 -18.80 0.38 -10.15
C SER A 162 -19.61 0.84 -8.94
N ILE A 163 -19.06 0.69 -7.74
CA ILE A 163 -19.69 1.14 -6.49
C ILE A 163 -19.05 2.47 -6.09
N VAL A 164 -19.85 3.53 -6.05
CA VAL A 164 -19.36 4.90 -5.76
C VAL A 164 -20.18 5.52 -4.64
N GLY A 165 -19.58 6.45 -3.89
CA GLY A 165 -20.25 7.19 -2.83
C GLY A 165 -19.76 6.75 -1.45
N SER A 166 -20.66 6.26 -0.59
CA SER A 166 -20.36 6.09 0.85
C SER A 166 -19.83 7.40 1.46
N ILE A 167 -20.47 8.52 1.10
CA ILE A 167 -20.09 9.83 1.61
C ILE A 167 -20.66 9.96 3.02
N GLY A 168 -19.79 9.68 3.99
CA GLY A 168 -20.13 9.60 5.40
C GLY A 168 -18.89 9.29 6.23
N VAL A 169 -19.02 9.40 7.55
CA VAL A 169 -17.95 9.12 8.51
C VAL A 169 -18.54 8.25 9.60
N LEU A 170 -17.79 7.23 10.00
CA LEU A 170 -18.16 6.35 11.09
C LEU A 170 -17.04 6.30 12.13
N MET A 171 -17.44 5.98 13.35
CA MET A 171 -16.57 5.57 14.42
C MET A 171 -17.25 4.36 15.06
N ASP A 172 -16.61 3.22 14.96
CA ASP A 172 -17.17 1.93 15.36
C ASP A 172 -16.41 1.31 16.54
N GLY A 173 -17.03 0.29 17.12
CA GLY A 173 -16.53 -0.42 18.28
C GLY A 173 -17.61 -1.27 18.93
N PHE A 174 -17.20 -2.25 19.72
CA PHE A 174 -18.10 -3.14 20.44
C PHE A 174 -18.29 -2.69 21.90
N GLY A 175 -19.43 -3.04 22.49
CA GLY A 175 -19.68 -2.89 23.92
C GLY A 175 -19.85 -4.25 24.61
N PHE A 176 -19.10 -4.50 25.68
CA PHE A 176 -19.06 -5.77 26.41
C PHE A 176 -19.55 -5.67 27.86
N ALA A 177 -19.94 -4.47 28.33
CA ALA A 177 -20.34 -4.23 29.73
C ALA A 177 -21.40 -5.22 30.22
N GLY A 178 -22.46 -5.46 29.43
CA GLY A 178 -23.53 -6.40 29.80
C GLY A 178 -23.11 -7.87 29.79
N LEU A 179 -22.10 -8.26 28.99
CA LEU A 179 -21.55 -9.62 29.04
C LEU A 179 -20.69 -9.82 30.29
N MET A 180 -19.87 -8.83 30.63
CA MET A 180 -19.03 -8.87 31.83
C MET A 180 -19.85 -8.97 33.10
N GLU A 181 -20.95 -8.22 33.20
CA GLU A 181 -21.89 -8.30 34.31
C GLU A 181 -22.45 -9.72 34.49
N ARG A 182 -22.87 -10.37 33.41
CA ARG A 182 -23.40 -11.75 33.43
C ARG A 182 -22.35 -12.80 33.84
N LEU A 183 -21.09 -12.55 33.55
CA LEU A 183 -19.97 -13.43 33.89
C LEU A 183 -19.34 -13.10 35.26
N GLY A 184 -19.84 -12.08 35.96
CA GLY A 184 -19.28 -11.63 37.23
C GLY A 184 -17.89 -10.99 37.09
N ILE A 185 -17.55 -10.46 35.92
CA ILE A 185 -16.27 -9.80 35.65
C ILE A 185 -16.41 -8.31 36.01
N GLU A 186 -15.67 -7.88 37.02
CA GLU A 186 -15.63 -6.47 37.44
C GLU A 186 -14.53 -5.71 36.70
N ARG A 187 -14.86 -4.52 36.16
CA ARG A 187 -13.87 -3.61 35.59
C ARG A 187 -13.47 -2.52 36.59
N ARG A 188 -12.17 -2.43 36.89
CA ARG A 188 -11.59 -1.42 37.79
C ARG A 188 -10.78 -0.37 37.00
N LEU A 189 -11.48 0.54 36.33
CA LEU A 189 -10.85 1.63 35.60
C LEU A 189 -10.57 2.81 36.53
N LEU A 190 -9.29 3.16 36.70
CA LEU A 190 -8.84 4.39 37.34
C LEU A 190 -8.24 5.31 36.28
N THR A 191 -8.66 6.57 36.25
CA THR A 191 -8.16 7.53 35.25
C THR A 191 -7.89 8.90 35.86
N ALA A 192 -6.99 9.65 35.22
CA ALA A 192 -6.85 11.09 35.41
C ALA A 192 -7.44 11.80 34.17
N GLY A 193 -8.37 12.73 34.42
CA GLY A 193 -9.17 13.41 33.40
C GLY A 193 -10.50 12.71 33.11
N ASP A 194 -11.62 13.43 33.26
CA ASP A 194 -12.99 12.89 33.29
C ASP A 194 -13.39 12.06 32.06
N ASN A 195 -12.78 12.33 30.90
CA ASN A 195 -13.09 11.65 29.64
C ASN A 195 -12.03 10.63 29.22
N LYS A 196 -11.06 10.29 30.09
CA LYS A 196 -9.95 9.41 29.70
C LYS A 196 -10.37 7.94 29.51
N GLY A 197 -11.58 7.57 29.92
CA GLY A 197 -12.26 6.31 29.57
C GLY A 197 -13.22 6.41 28.38
N PHE A 198 -13.15 7.48 27.58
CA PHE A 198 -13.97 7.65 26.39
C PHE A 198 -13.77 6.50 25.39
N LEU A 199 -14.89 6.01 24.82
CA LEU A 199 -14.94 4.86 23.90
C LEU A 199 -14.45 3.54 24.49
N ASP A 200 -14.40 3.42 25.82
CA ASP A 200 -14.02 2.16 26.42
C ASP A 200 -15.11 1.08 26.18
N PRO A 201 -14.76 -0.04 25.52
CA PRO A 201 -15.73 -1.07 25.16
C PRO A 201 -16.28 -1.84 26.38
N PHE A 202 -15.64 -1.71 27.54
CA PHE A 202 -15.99 -2.42 28.77
C PHE A 202 -16.73 -1.52 29.77
N SER A 203 -17.07 -0.28 29.40
CA SER A 203 -17.94 0.62 30.19
C SER A 203 -19.27 0.85 29.49
N PRO A 204 -20.35 1.14 30.23
CA PRO A 204 -21.54 1.75 29.64
C PRO A 204 -21.17 3.08 28.94
N GLN A 205 -21.81 3.35 27.80
CA GLN A 205 -21.63 4.63 27.12
C GLN A 205 -22.21 5.77 27.94
N GLN A 206 -21.44 6.85 28.12
CA GLN A 206 -21.91 8.05 28.81
C GLN A 206 -22.58 9.02 27.83
N PRO A 207 -23.75 9.60 28.14
CA PRO A 207 -24.45 10.52 27.24
C PRO A 207 -23.63 11.72 26.78
N LYS A 208 -22.84 12.31 27.69
CA LYS A 208 -21.96 13.46 27.37
C LYS A 208 -20.86 13.09 26.37
N GLN A 209 -20.26 11.91 26.55
CA GLN A 209 -19.23 11.39 25.64
C GLN A 209 -19.83 11.02 24.27
N LEU A 210 -21.03 10.43 24.25
CA LEU A 210 -21.76 10.15 23.01
C LEU A 210 -22.09 11.43 22.24
N ALA A 211 -22.54 12.48 22.94
CA ALA A 211 -22.80 13.78 22.30
C ALA A 211 -21.51 14.38 21.71
N HIS A 212 -20.39 14.30 22.43
CA HIS A 212 -19.09 14.74 21.93
C HIS A 212 -18.63 13.95 20.68
N ALA A 213 -18.77 12.62 20.70
CA ALA A 213 -18.49 11.76 19.55
C ALA A 213 -19.31 12.18 18.31
N LYS A 214 -20.61 12.45 18.48
CA LYS A 214 -21.49 12.86 17.38
C LYS A 214 -21.10 14.21 16.79
N LEU A 215 -20.71 15.17 17.63
CA LEU A 215 -20.21 16.48 17.15
C LEU A 215 -18.92 16.30 16.34
N MET A 216 -17.97 15.51 16.83
CA MET A 216 -16.73 15.22 16.12
C MET A 216 -17.00 14.55 14.76
N LEU A 217 -17.88 13.55 14.71
CA LEU A 217 -18.29 12.91 13.46
C LEU A 217 -18.95 13.90 12.50
N GLN A 218 -19.79 14.81 13.01
CA GLN A 218 -20.45 15.84 12.20
C GLN A 218 -19.46 16.85 11.61
N GLU A 219 -18.44 17.25 12.37
CA GLU A 219 -17.37 18.13 11.90
C GLU A 219 -16.60 17.49 10.74
N ILE A 220 -16.18 16.23 10.89
CA ILE A 220 -15.46 15.49 9.83
C ILE A 220 -16.37 15.25 8.62
N HIS A 221 -17.64 14.92 8.85
CA HIS A 221 -18.60 14.72 7.77
C HIS A 221 -18.81 16.01 6.97
N THR A 222 -18.93 17.15 7.65
CA THR A 222 -19.06 18.47 7.00
C THR A 222 -17.86 18.76 6.10
N GLN A 223 -16.64 18.47 6.55
CA GLN A 223 -15.44 18.62 5.72
C GLN A 223 -15.50 17.75 4.45
N PHE A 224 -15.97 16.50 4.56
CA PHE A 224 -16.12 15.63 3.40
C PHE A 224 -17.17 16.17 2.42
N VAL A 225 -18.34 16.56 2.93
CA VAL A 225 -19.39 17.16 2.11
C VAL A 225 -18.87 18.41 1.37
N ASP A 226 -18.13 19.27 2.06
CA ASP A 226 -17.56 20.48 1.47
C ASP A 226 -16.55 20.17 0.37
N THR A 227 -15.69 19.17 0.57
CA THR A 227 -14.74 18.71 -0.46
C THR A 227 -15.49 18.18 -1.70
N VAL A 228 -16.54 17.37 -1.51
CA VAL A 228 -17.35 16.86 -2.61
C VAL A 228 -18.06 18.00 -3.35
N ARG A 229 -18.71 18.92 -2.63
CA ARG A 229 -19.39 20.08 -3.23
C ARG A 229 -18.43 20.95 -4.05
N LYS A 230 -17.25 21.26 -3.49
CA LYS A 230 -16.24 22.07 -4.19
C LYS A 230 -15.68 21.36 -5.43
N GLY A 231 -15.36 20.08 -5.33
CA GLY A 231 -14.77 19.32 -6.43
C GLY A 231 -15.74 19.02 -7.57
N ARG A 232 -16.99 18.66 -7.23
CA ARG A 232 -18.03 18.35 -8.22
C ARG A 232 -18.66 19.62 -8.79
N GLY A 233 -18.81 20.68 -8.01
CA GLY A 233 -19.37 21.96 -8.44
C GLY A 233 -20.80 21.81 -8.97
N GLU A 234 -21.14 22.56 -10.01
CA GLU A 234 -22.49 22.56 -10.63
C GLU A 234 -22.92 21.21 -11.22
N ARG A 235 -21.98 20.27 -11.40
CA ARG A 235 -22.28 18.92 -11.89
C ARG A 235 -23.12 18.14 -10.88
N LEU A 236 -22.92 18.40 -9.59
CA LEU A 236 -23.55 17.66 -8.50
C LEU A 236 -25.05 17.97 -8.43
N LYS A 237 -25.87 16.93 -8.53
CA LYS A 237 -27.32 17.02 -8.35
C LYS A 237 -27.66 16.44 -6.98
N GLU A 238 -27.55 17.30 -5.96
CA GLU A 238 -27.75 16.88 -4.57
C GLU A 238 -29.12 16.23 -4.36
N THR A 239 -29.11 15.14 -3.60
CA THR A 239 -30.31 14.43 -3.15
C THR A 239 -30.27 14.34 -1.62
N PRO A 240 -31.41 14.21 -0.94
CA PRO A 240 -31.44 14.11 0.52
C PRO A 240 -30.54 13.01 1.10
N GLU A 241 -30.33 11.93 0.35
CA GLU A 241 -29.58 10.74 0.78
C GLU A 241 -28.11 10.76 0.33
N MET A 242 -27.67 11.73 -0.48
CA MET A 242 -26.33 11.72 -1.08
C MET A 242 -25.20 11.65 -0.04
N PHE A 243 -25.37 12.35 1.08
CA PHE A 243 -24.41 12.45 2.18
C PHE A 243 -24.82 11.62 3.39
N SER A 244 -25.61 10.55 3.19
CA SER A 244 -26.04 9.67 4.28
C SER A 244 -25.11 8.48 4.51
N GLY A 245 -24.03 8.35 3.73
CA GLY A 245 -23.17 7.15 3.70
C GLY A 245 -23.67 6.02 2.79
N LEU A 246 -24.70 6.24 1.97
CA LEU A 246 -25.13 5.25 0.97
C LEU A 246 -24.21 5.18 -0.24
N MET A 247 -24.20 4.03 -0.90
CA MET A 247 -23.48 3.78 -2.14
C MET A 247 -24.44 3.71 -3.32
N TRP A 248 -23.91 4.04 -4.49
CA TRP A 248 -24.63 4.08 -5.76
C TRP A 248 -23.85 3.31 -6.82
N SER A 249 -24.56 2.71 -7.77
CA SER A 249 -23.92 2.16 -8.96
C SER A 249 -23.28 3.28 -9.78
N GLY A 250 -22.29 2.96 -10.62
CA GLY A 250 -21.65 3.93 -11.49
C GLY A 250 -22.65 4.57 -12.45
N ALA A 251 -23.59 3.79 -12.97
CA ALA A 251 -24.70 4.32 -13.77
C ALA A 251 -25.50 5.40 -13.02
N LYS A 252 -25.89 5.13 -11.78
CA LYS A 252 -26.63 6.10 -10.96
C LYS A 252 -25.77 7.31 -10.59
N SER A 253 -24.48 7.09 -10.37
CA SER A 253 -23.51 8.12 -10.01
C SER A 253 -23.31 9.14 -11.13
N VAL A 254 -23.34 8.71 -12.40
CA VAL A 254 -23.32 9.63 -13.54
C VAL A 254 -24.60 10.48 -13.59
N GLU A 255 -25.78 9.90 -13.35
CA GLU A 255 -27.03 10.66 -13.33
C GLU A 255 -27.03 11.76 -12.26
N MET A 256 -26.49 11.44 -11.07
CA MET A 256 -26.41 12.31 -9.89
C MET A 256 -25.24 13.31 -9.94
N GLY A 257 -24.34 13.19 -10.93
CA GLY A 257 -23.15 14.04 -11.02
C GLY A 257 -22.03 13.67 -10.05
N LEU A 258 -22.13 12.54 -9.36
CA LEU A 258 -21.04 11.95 -8.58
C LEU A 258 -19.91 11.45 -9.49
N ALA A 259 -20.22 11.11 -10.75
CA ALA A 259 -19.26 10.82 -11.81
C ALA A 259 -19.60 11.60 -13.09
N ASP A 260 -18.65 11.73 -14.00
CA ASP A 260 -18.76 12.51 -15.25
C ASP A 260 -19.07 11.65 -16.49
N GLY A 261 -18.89 10.34 -16.42
CA GLY A 261 -19.17 9.45 -17.54
C GLY A 261 -18.62 8.04 -17.33
N PHE A 262 -18.70 7.24 -18.39
CA PHE A 262 -18.19 5.87 -18.38
C PHE A 262 -16.81 5.78 -19.04
N GLY A 263 -15.93 4.94 -18.50
CA GLY A 263 -14.61 4.73 -19.08
C GLY A 263 -13.72 3.82 -18.27
N THR A 264 -12.74 3.22 -18.95
CA THR A 264 -11.59 2.52 -18.38
C THR A 264 -10.34 3.39 -18.47
N VAL A 265 -9.25 2.98 -17.81
CA VAL A 265 -7.96 3.65 -17.89
C VAL A 265 -7.51 3.78 -19.34
N ASP A 266 -7.62 2.71 -20.13
CA ASP A 266 -7.26 2.71 -21.55
C ASP A 266 -8.10 3.70 -22.36
N SER A 267 -9.42 3.73 -22.13
CA SER A 267 -10.30 4.68 -22.84
C SER A 267 -10.00 6.13 -22.48
N VAL A 268 -9.66 6.42 -21.23
CA VAL A 268 -9.32 7.79 -20.81
C VAL A 268 -7.96 8.19 -21.39
N ALA A 269 -6.96 7.31 -21.33
CA ALA A 269 -5.64 7.55 -21.92
C ALA A 269 -5.74 7.81 -23.44
N ARG A 270 -6.49 6.96 -24.16
CA ARG A 270 -6.66 7.05 -25.61
C ARG A 270 -7.56 8.22 -26.04
N ASP A 271 -8.78 8.27 -25.52
CA ASP A 271 -9.85 9.10 -26.10
C ASP A 271 -9.92 10.48 -25.46
N VAL A 272 -9.52 10.61 -24.18
CA VAL A 272 -9.60 11.86 -23.41
C VAL A 272 -8.25 12.58 -23.37
N ILE A 273 -7.20 11.91 -22.89
CA ILE A 273 -5.84 12.48 -22.79
C ILE A 273 -5.13 12.51 -24.15
N LYS A 274 -5.47 11.57 -25.05
CA LYS A 274 -4.81 11.38 -26.36
C LYS A 274 -3.33 11.04 -26.21
N ALA A 275 -3.01 10.23 -25.20
CA ALA A 275 -1.70 9.65 -24.97
C ALA A 275 -1.89 8.20 -24.51
N GLU A 276 -1.96 7.28 -25.48
CA GLU A 276 -2.26 5.85 -25.24
C GLU A 276 -1.18 5.14 -24.43
N ASN A 277 0.08 5.60 -24.50
CA ASN A 277 1.15 5.02 -23.69
C ASN A 277 0.89 5.36 -22.21
N ILE A 278 0.71 4.34 -21.37
CA ILE A 278 0.45 4.49 -19.94
C ILE A 278 1.72 4.10 -19.18
N ARG A 279 2.18 5.01 -18.32
CA ARG A 279 3.33 4.75 -17.45
C ARG A 279 2.89 4.76 -15.99
N ASP A 280 3.22 3.70 -15.26
CA ASP A 280 2.84 3.53 -13.86
C ASP A 280 3.84 4.23 -12.93
N TYR A 281 3.36 5.23 -12.19
CA TYR A 281 4.11 5.97 -11.17
C TYR A 281 3.81 5.49 -9.74
N THR A 282 2.96 4.48 -9.59
CA THR A 282 2.51 3.98 -8.28
C THR A 282 3.71 3.48 -7.46
N GLN A 283 4.08 4.25 -6.45
CA GLN A 283 5.11 3.86 -5.49
C GLN A 283 4.55 2.79 -4.55
N LYS A 284 5.06 1.56 -4.68
CA LYS A 284 4.79 0.47 -3.74
C LYS A 284 5.95 0.36 -2.75
N ARG A 285 5.67 -0.18 -1.56
CA ARG A 285 6.73 -0.47 -0.58
C ARG A 285 7.84 -1.33 -1.21
N ASN A 286 9.09 -0.91 -0.96
CA ASN A 286 10.28 -1.59 -1.47
C ASN A 286 10.25 -3.07 -1.10
N LEU A 287 10.61 -3.94 -2.06
CA LEU A 287 10.57 -5.41 -1.89
C LEU A 287 11.38 -5.90 -0.68
N ALA A 288 12.47 -5.19 -0.36
CA ALA A 288 13.29 -5.47 0.82
C ALA A 288 12.50 -5.31 2.13
N GLU A 289 11.63 -4.31 2.24
CA GLU A 289 10.77 -4.13 3.42
C GLU A 289 9.69 -5.20 3.51
N ARG A 290 9.08 -5.58 2.37
CA ARG A 290 8.09 -6.67 2.32
C ARG A 290 8.71 -8.01 2.71
N PHE A 291 9.93 -8.27 2.27
CA PHE A 291 10.69 -9.46 2.66
C PHE A 291 11.06 -9.43 4.15
N ALA A 292 11.58 -8.31 4.65
CA ALA A 292 11.94 -8.16 6.05
C ALA A 292 10.74 -8.35 7.00
N GLN A 293 9.56 -7.86 6.62
CA GLN A 293 8.33 -8.04 7.41
C GLN A 293 7.85 -9.49 7.43
N ARG A 294 7.82 -10.18 6.27
CA ARG A 294 7.43 -11.60 6.21
C ARG A 294 8.42 -12.48 6.96
N PHE A 295 9.71 -12.26 6.75
CA PHE A 295 10.76 -13.01 7.43
C PHE A 295 10.79 -12.73 8.94
N GLY A 296 10.57 -11.48 9.34
CA GLY A 296 10.45 -11.09 10.74
C GLY A 296 9.23 -11.70 11.44
N ALA A 297 8.07 -11.75 10.77
CA ALA A 297 6.87 -12.39 11.28
C ALA A 297 7.06 -13.91 11.45
N ASP A 298 7.62 -14.60 10.45
CA ASP A 298 7.88 -16.05 10.50
C ASP A 298 8.89 -16.41 11.60
N MET A 299 9.93 -15.58 11.79
CA MET A 299 10.92 -15.78 12.85
C MET A 299 10.33 -15.53 14.25
N ALA A 300 9.47 -14.52 14.39
CA ALA A 300 8.77 -14.25 15.64
C ALA A 300 7.80 -15.39 16.00
N GLU A 301 7.04 -15.90 15.03
CA GLU A 301 6.14 -17.04 15.22
C GLU A 301 6.91 -18.31 15.63
N ARG A 302 8.06 -18.57 15.00
CA ARG A 302 8.94 -19.68 15.37
C ARG A 302 9.53 -19.52 16.77
N ALA A 303 9.96 -18.33 17.16
CA ALA A 303 10.47 -18.06 18.50
C ALA A 303 9.38 -18.25 19.57
N VAL A 304 8.16 -17.74 19.33
CA VAL A 304 7.00 -17.94 20.21
C VAL A 304 6.66 -19.41 20.31
N SER A 305 6.61 -20.14 19.19
CA SER A 305 6.32 -21.58 19.18
C SER A 305 7.36 -22.40 19.95
N ALA A 306 8.64 -22.02 19.89
CA ALA A 306 9.72 -22.66 20.63
C ALA A 306 9.62 -22.41 22.13
N LEU A 307 9.27 -21.18 22.54
CA LEU A 307 9.04 -20.81 23.95
C LEU A 307 7.80 -21.49 24.54
N THR A 308 6.71 -21.62 23.76
CA THR A 308 5.53 -22.38 24.21
C THR A 308 5.78 -23.88 24.32
N ARG A 309 6.70 -24.45 23.53
CA ARG A 309 7.11 -25.86 23.66
C ARG A 309 8.04 -26.11 24.83
N SER A 310 8.82 -25.12 25.27
CA SER A 310 9.71 -25.27 26.44
C SER A 310 8.98 -25.09 27.77
N THR A 311 7.80 -24.48 27.78
CA THR A 311 6.99 -24.21 28.99
C THR A 311 5.95 -25.30 29.28
N LEU A 312 5.76 -26.25 28.36
CA LEU A 312 4.90 -27.44 28.52
C LEU A 312 5.68 -28.73 28.87
N ARG A 313 6.86 -28.60 29.49
CA ARG A 313 7.64 -29.73 30.04
C ARG A 313 7.94 -29.53 31.52
#